data_AF-A0A7V6G2H0-F1
#
_entry.id   AF-A0A7V6G2H0-F1
#
_cell.length_a   1.000
_cell.length_b   1.000
_cell.length_c   1.000
_cell.angle_alpha   90.00
_cell.angle_beta   90.00
_cell.angle_gamma   90.00
#
_symmetry.space_group_name_H-M   'P 1'
#
loop_
_entity.id
_entity.type
_entity.pdbx_description
1 polymer ?
#
loop_
_entity_poly.entity_id
_entity_poly.type
_entity_poly.pdbx_seq_one_letter_code
_entity_poly.pdbx_strand_id
1 'polypeptide(L)'
;MFSFWKELKEQGFISSNKFYRLIRKDALTIEELAGFINRQLVETSQAAKTTADILKKLYPSTEIIYTKAKVVNDFRQKFDLLKCRELNNFHHAHDAYLNIIAGNSYHTKFTTNPYNYIKTQKDKGRQRFYNLEKFFEKRVGKGGYIAWDKEVHLPFVIKTLERPTVNVVRMPITQKGELFDATLERKTNEQKLLAPIKGSDERYKDFSKYGGYKKLKGAYFFAVEHTVKNKRIRTLEQLYLIYIDKVNTIKDLERYCIDILGLIDPKIIHSKIKFGSKLFWDGFPLYIQSRSGNSIWFSVAKEIVLDKKSTEIYRKLVKEARGMEGKKEVKILIPDVELVSLYDEYLKLLKEGEYKERPNNPKKIIEEGRERFIHLTSKEKISVLLEIHKVFGRESLSGVNLKLIGGKSKSAVATKGKDFSKSNVIIINESPTGLYKNYKVLN
;
A
#
# COMPACT_ATOMS: atom_id res chain seq x y z
N MET A 1 -10.40 -47.35 -14.02
CA MET A 1 -10.23 -45.87 -14.09
C MET A 1 -10.11 -45.33 -15.52
N PHE A 2 -9.50 -46.03 -16.49
CA PHE A 2 -9.39 -45.53 -17.87
C PHE A 2 -10.76 -45.23 -18.52
N SER A 3 -11.72 -46.16 -18.43
CA SER A 3 -13.09 -46.02 -18.96
C SER A 3 -13.77 -44.76 -18.43
N PHE A 4 -13.78 -44.59 -17.11
CA PHE A 4 -14.31 -43.40 -16.44
C PHE A 4 -13.67 -42.09 -16.93
N TRP A 5 -12.34 -42.02 -17.03
CA TRP A 5 -11.68 -40.82 -17.53
C TRP A 5 -11.95 -40.56 -19.02
N LYS A 6 -12.12 -41.62 -19.82
CA LYS A 6 -12.42 -41.51 -21.25
C LYS A 6 -13.81 -40.93 -21.46
N GLU A 7 -14.80 -41.42 -20.72
CA GLU A 7 -16.16 -40.91 -20.73
C GLU A 7 -16.22 -39.42 -20.35
N LEU A 8 -15.52 -39.02 -19.29
CA LEU A 8 -15.43 -37.60 -18.91
C LEU A 8 -14.78 -36.72 -19.99
N LYS A 9 -13.83 -37.24 -20.77
CA LYS A 9 -13.22 -36.51 -21.88
C LYS A 9 -14.18 -36.38 -23.05
N GLU A 10 -14.85 -37.49 -23.42
CA GLU A 10 -15.81 -37.54 -24.54
C GLU A 10 -17.02 -36.64 -24.29
N GLN A 11 -17.47 -36.58 -23.04
CA GLN A 11 -18.55 -35.68 -22.59
C GLN A 11 -18.08 -34.23 -22.34
N GLY A 12 -16.81 -33.90 -22.60
CA GLY A 12 -16.27 -32.56 -22.43
C GLY A 12 -16.09 -32.08 -20.98
N PHE A 13 -16.35 -32.94 -19.97
CA PHE A 13 -16.13 -32.62 -18.56
C PHE A 13 -14.63 -32.47 -18.21
N ILE A 14 -13.73 -33.08 -18.99
CA ILE A 14 -12.28 -32.86 -18.87
C ILE A 14 -11.62 -32.65 -20.24
N SER A 15 -10.53 -31.88 -20.26
CA SER A 15 -9.75 -31.66 -21.48
C SER A 15 -8.94 -32.89 -21.89
N SER A 16 -8.64 -33.02 -23.18
CA SER A 16 -7.75 -34.06 -23.73
C SER A 16 -6.40 -34.12 -22.98
N ASN A 17 -5.82 -32.96 -22.65
CA ASN A 17 -4.57 -32.87 -21.91
C ASN A 17 -4.68 -33.40 -20.47
N LYS A 18 -5.81 -33.19 -19.79
CA LYS A 18 -6.06 -33.73 -18.44
C LYS A 18 -6.21 -35.26 -18.51
N PHE A 19 -6.98 -35.76 -19.48
CA PHE A 19 -7.14 -37.19 -19.72
C PHE A 19 -5.80 -37.89 -19.94
N TYR A 20 -4.99 -37.44 -20.90
CA TYR A 20 -3.70 -38.06 -21.22
C TYR A 20 -2.73 -38.08 -20.03
N ARG A 21 -2.76 -37.06 -19.16
CA ARG A 21 -1.96 -37.05 -17.93
C ARG A 21 -2.43 -38.07 -16.89
N LEU A 22 -3.74 -38.31 -16.80
CA LEU A 22 -4.33 -39.23 -15.82
C LEU A 22 -4.16 -40.71 -16.18
N ILE A 23 -4.05 -41.02 -17.48
CA ILE A 23 -3.90 -42.41 -17.98
C ILE A 23 -2.45 -42.79 -18.28
N ARG A 24 -1.50 -41.88 -18.07
CA ARG A 24 -0.09 -42.08 -18.44
C ARG A 24 0.55 -43.18 -17.60
N LYS A 25 1.33 -44.06 -18.25
CA LYS A 25 2.09 -45.14 -17.59
C LYS A 25 3.61 -44.93 -17.66
N ASP A 26 4.07 -44.10 -18.59
CA ASP A 26 5.50 -43.87 -18.82
C ASP A 26 6.12 -42.86 -17.83
N ALA A 27 7.42 -43.02 -17.61
CA ALA A 27 8.23 -42.07 -16.85
C ALA A 27 8.31 -40.70 -17.57
N LEU A 28 8.59 -39.64 -16.81
CA LEU A 28 8.73 -38.29 -17.38
C LEU A 28 9.97 -38.22 -18.27
N THR A 29 9.84 -37.69 -19.49
CA THR A 29 11.00 -37.48 -20.37
C THR A 29 11.87 -36.34 -19.85
N ILE A 30 13.10 -36.23 -20.37
CA ILE A 30 14.02 -35.13 -19.99
C ILE A 30 13.41 -33.79 -20.41
N GLU A 31 12.76 -33.75 -21.56
CA GLU A 31 12.08 -32.59 -22.13
C GLU A 31 10.87 -32.19 -21.27
N GLU A 32 10.09 -33.16 -20.81
CA GLU A 32 8.97 -32.90 -19.89
C GLU A 32 9.48 -32.36 -18.55
N LEU A 33 10.49 -33.01 -17.94
CA LEU A 33 11.13 -32.56 -16.71
C LEU A 33 11.71 -31.15 -16.86
N ALA A 34 12.42 -30.89 -17.97
CA ALA A 34 12.92 -29.57 -18.32
C ALA A 34 11.78 -28.57 -18.45
N GLY A 35 10.67 -28.95 -19.09
CA GLY A 35 9.47 -28.13 -19.20
C GLY A 35 8.76 -27.87 -17.86
N PHE A 36 8.80 -28.80 -16.90
CA PHE A 36 8.31 -28.58 -15.54
C PHE A 36 9.20 -27.60 -14.78
N ILE A 37 10.52 -27.75 -14.85
CA ILE A 37 11.48 -26.81 -14.27
C ILE A 37 11.32 -25.44 -14.91
N ASN A 38 11.30 -25.38 -16.24
CA ASN A 38 11.18 -24.14 -16.99
C ASN A 38 9.86 -23.42 -16.66
N ARG A 39 8.75 -24.15 -16.46
CA ARG A 39 7.50 -23.55 -15.96
C ARG A 39 7.57 -23.07 -14.51
N GLN A 40 8.55 -23.49 -13.72
CA GLN A 40 8.80 -22.94 -12.38
C GLN A 40 9.78 -21.76 -12.41
N LEU A 41 10.64 -21.66 -13.43
CA LEU A 41 11.66 -20.60 -13.56
C LEU A 41 11.22 -19.44 -14.45
N VAL A 42 10.49 -19.72 -15.53
CA VAL A 42 10.10 -18.74 -16.55
C VAL A 42 8.68 -18.27 -16.31
N GLU A 43 8.52 -16.94 -16.30
CA GLU A 43 7.21 -16.31 -16.23
C GLU A 43 6.45 -16.49 -17.56
N THR A 44 5.21 -16.97 -17.47
CA THR A 44 4.38 -17.28 -18.65
C THR A 44 3.33 -16.21 -18.91
N SER A 45 3.13 -15.27 -17.97
CA SER A 45 2.22 -14.14 -18.12
C SER A 45 2.58 -13.28 -19.33
N GLN A 46 1.59 -13.01 -20.19
CA GLN A 46 1.77 -12.14 -21.35
C GLN A 46 2.17 -10.73 -20.93
N ALA A 47 1.62 -10.21 -19.83
CA ALA A 47 1.97 -8.89 -19.31
C ALA A 47 3.45 -8.82 -18.89
N ALA A 48 3.97 -9.88 -18.26
CA ALA A 48 5.37 -9.94 -17.86
C ALA A 48 6.31 -10.03 -19.07
N LYS A 49 5.93 -10.80 -20.10
CA LYS A 49 6.68 -10.87 -21.36
C LYS A 49 6.72 -9.52 -22.07
N THR A 50 5.58 -8.86 -22.24
CA THR A 50 5.51 -7.51 -22.83
C THR A 50 6.35 -6.51 -22.03
N THR A 51 6.31 -6.58 -20.70
CA THR A 51 7.15 -5.72 -19.84
C THR A 51 8.63 -5.98 -20.08
N ALA A 52 9.06 -7.24 -20.14
CA ALA A 52 10.43 -7.61 -20.44
C ALA A 52 10.86 -7.18 -21.85
N ASP A 53 9.98 -7.28 -22.85
CA ASP A 53 10.24 -6.81 -24.21
C ASP A 53 10.47 -5.30 -24.26
N ILE A 54 9.68 -4.52 -23.51
CA ILE A 54 9.89 -3.08 -23.35
C ILE A 54 11.24 -2.81 -22.69
N LEU A 55 11.56 -3.50 -21.58
CA LEU A 55 12.84 -3.33 -20.89
C LEU A 55 14.03 -3.71 -21.77
N LYS A 56 13.92 -4.77 -22.58
CA LYS A 56 14.96 -5.20 -23.51
C LYS A 56 15.18 -4.21 -24.65
N LYS A 57 14.12 -3.55 -25.12
CA LYS A 57 14.22 -2.45 -26.09
C LYS A 57 14.90 -1.22 -25.49
N LEU A 58 14.61 -0.89 -24.23
CA LEU A 58 15.22 0.23 -23.53
C LEU A 58 16.68 -0.05 -23.11
N TYR A 59 16.99 -1.31 -22.79
CA TYR A 59 18.31 -1.73 -22.31
C TYR A 59 18.80 -2.98 -23.05
N PRO A 60 19.25 -2.86 -24.32
CA PRO A 60 19.59 -4.01 -25.16
C PRO A 60 20.75 -4.88 -24.63
N SER A 61 21.68 -4.27 -23.90
CA SER A 61 22.84 -4.94 -23.30
C SER A 61 22.55 -5.59 -21.94
N THR A 62 21.32 -5.49 -21.42
CA THR A 62 20.95 -6.00 -20.10
C THR A 62 20.22 -7.34 -20.22
N GLU A 63 20.65 -8.32 -19.42
CA GLU A 63 19.93 -9.57 -19.28
C GLU A 63 18.70 -9.39 -18.37
N ILE A 64 17.53 -9.77 -18.86
CA ILE A 64 16.28 -9.72 -18.10
C ILE A 64 16.01 -11.10 -17.49
N ILE A 65 16.13 -11.19 -16.17
CA ILE A 65 15.90 -12.42 -15.41
C ILE A 65 14.47 -12.43 -14.87
N TYR A 66 13.71 -13.47 -15.21
CA TYR A 66 12.39 -13.70 -14.65
C TYR A 66 12.48 -14.41 -13.29
N THR A 67 11.63 -14.00 -12.36
CA THR A 67 11.54 -14.63 -11.04
C THR A 67 10.08 -14.87 -10.67
N LYS A 68 9.78 -16.07 -10.17
CA LYS A 68 8.43 -16.40 -9.71
C LYS A 68 8.27 -16.10 -8.23
N ALA A 69 7.07 -15.65 -7.85
CA ALA A 69 6.70 -15.43 -6.46
C ALA A 69 6.91 -16.67 -5.57
N LYS A 70 6.73 -17.87 -6.11
CA LYS A 70 6.97 -19.13 -5.38
C LYS A 70 8.42 -19.26 -4.91
N VAL A 71 9.40 -18.88 -5.73
CA VAL A 71 10.82 -18.98 -5.39
C VAL A 71 11.16 -18.11 -4.18
N VAL A 72 10.65 -16.87 -4.13
CA VAL A 72 10.83 -15.98 -2.97
C VAL A 72 10.06 -16.49 -1.75
N ASN A 73 8.86 -17.04 -1.95
CA ASN A 73 8.09 -17.62 -0.85
C ASN A 73 8.82 -18.81 -0.21
N ASP A 74 9.35 -19.72 -1.01
CA ASP A 74 10.10 -20.89 -0.55
C ASP A 74 11.40 -20.44 0.16
N PHE A 75 12.09 -19.42 -0.37
CA PHE A 75 13.24 -18.80 0.29
C PHE A 75 12.88 -18.23 1.68
N ARG A 76 11.77 -17.50 1.79
CA ARG A 76 11.30 -16.95 3.07
C ARG A 76 10.97 -18.05 4.07
N GLN A 77 10.24 -19.08 3.65
CA GLN A 77 9.88 -20.21 4.51
C GLN A 77 11.12 -20.95 5.00
N LYS A 78 12.11 -21.14 4.12
CA LYS A 78 13.35 -21.85 4.45
C LYS A 78 14.14 -21.20 5.57
N PHE A 79 14.16 -19.87 5.62
CA PHE A 79 14.97 -19.10 6.56
C PHE A 79 14.13 -18.33 7.59
N ASP A 80 12.86 -18.68 7.75
CA ASP A 80 11.89 -18.01 8.63
C ASP A 80 11.89 -16.47 8.52
N LEU A 81 11.98 -15.98 7.29
CA LEU A 81 12.01 -14.54 7.02
C LEU A 81 10.59 -13.99 7.05
N LEU A 82 10.24 -13.39 8.19
CA LEU A 82 8.92 -12.84 8.45
C LEU A 82 8.43 -11.91 7.33
N LYS A 83 7.15 -12.09 7.01
CA LYS A 83 6.38 -11.25 6.09
C LYS A 83 5.00 -11.01 6.69
N CYS A 84 4.70 -9.76 6.97
CA CYS A 84 3.36 -9.33 7.38
C CYS A 84 2.94 -8.18 6.46
N ARG A 85 1.99 -8.43 5.56
CA ARG A 85 1.54 -7.44 4.57
C ARG A 85 0.69 -6.34 5.21
N GLU A 86 0.03 -6.72 6.30
CA GLU A 86 -0.91 -5.93 7.05
C GLU A 86 -0.21 -4.98 8.02
N LEU A 87 1.06 -5.25 8.36
CA LEU A 87 1.86 -4.40 9.24
C LEU A 87 2.26 -3.10 8.54
N ASN A 88 2.89 -3.21 7.37
CA ASN A 88 3.39 -2.07 6.59
C ASN A 88 3.67 -2.44 5.13
N ASN A 89 4.01 -1.44 4.33
CA ASN A 89 4.30 -1.58 2.91
C ASN A 89 5.74 -2.02 2.57
N PHE A 90 6.59 -2.32 3.56
CA PHE A 90 7.98 -2.70 3.31
C PHE A 90 8.10 -4.04 2.58
N HIS A 91 7.08 -4.90 2.71
CA HIS A 91 7.06 -6.21 2.09
C HIS A 91 7.24 -6.18 0.56
N HIS A 92 6.82 -5.12 -0.13
CA HIS A 92 7.05 -4.95 -1.58
C HIS A 92 8.55 -4.80 -1.90
N ALA A 93 9.26 -3.93 -1.17
CA ALA A 93 10.69 -3.73 -1.34
C ALA A 93 11.48 -4.99 -0.92
N HIS A 94 11.08 -5.62 0.18
CA HIS A 94 11.68 -6.87 0.64
C HIS A 94 11.52 -7.99 -0.38
N ASP A 95 10.34 -8.15 -0.97
CA ASP A 95 10.12 -9.14 -2.02
C ASP A 95 10.93 -8.82 -3.28
N ALA A 96 11.07 -7.55 -3.68
CA ALA A 96 11.92 -7.14 -4.80
C ALA A 96 13.40 -7.49 -4.54
N TYR A 97 13.91 -7.20 -3.34
CA TYR A 97 15.27 -7.55 -2.92
C TYR A 97 15.50 -9.08 -2.92
N LEU A 98 14.56 -9.83 -2.34
CA LEU A 98 14.64 -11.30 -2.33
C LEU A 98 14.50 -11.91 -3.72
N ASN A 99 13.74 -11.28 -4.63
CA ASN A 99 13.69 -11.69 -6.04
C ASN A 99 15.06 -11.59 -6.70
N ILE A 100 15.86 -10.55 -6.41
CA ILE A 100 17.23 -10.43 -6.93
C ILE A 100 18.06 -11.64 -6.47
N ILE A 101 18.08 -11.93 -5.17
CA ILE A 101 18.91 -13.01 -4.61
C ILE A 101 18.45 -14.38 -5.11
N ALA A 102 17.18 -14.70 -4.88
CA ALA A 102 16.64 -16.00 -5.18
C ALA A 102 16.59 -16.22 -6.70
N GLY A 103 16.18 -15.20 -7.46
CA GLY A 103 16.19 -15.19 -8.92
C GLY A 103 17.57 -15.43 -9.51
N ASN A 104 18.57 -14.65 -9.10
CA ASN A 104 19.94 -14.80 -9.59
C ASN A 104 20.52 -16.17 -9.23
N SER A 105 20.20 -16.71 -8.05
CA SER A 105 20.61 -18.06 -7.65
C SER A 105 20.08 -19.12 -8.59
N TYR A 106 18.77 -19.08 -8.86
CA TYR A 106 18.12 -20.02 -9.78
C TYR A 106 18.64 -19.89 -11.20
N HIS A 107 18.77 -18.66 -11.69
CA HIS A 107 19.32 -18.35 -13.01
C HIS A 107 20.75 -18.90 -13.15
N THR A 108 21.61 -18.66 -12.16
CA THR A 108 23.00 -19.15 -12.14
C THR A 108 23.08 -20.68 -12.14
N LYS A 109 22.19 -21.36 -11.39
CA LYS A 109 22.22 -22.82 -11.24
C LYS A 109 21.72 -23.55 -12.48
N PHE A 110 20.56 -23.16 -12.98
CA PHE A 110 19.87 -23.88 -14.06
C PHE A 110 20.25 -23.37 -15.44
N THR A 111 21.02 -22.27 -15.51
CA THR A 111 21.40 -21.57 -16.74
C THR A 111 20.16 -21.07 -17.51
N THR A 112 20.38 -20.35 -18.61
CA THR A 112 19.30 -19.99 -19.54
C THR A 112 18.56 -21.22 -20.09
N ASN A 113 19.14 -22.43 -20.00
CA ASN A 113 18.53 -23.68 -20.47
C ASN A 113 18.53 -24.82 -19.43
N PRO A 114 17.39 -25.06 -18.75
CA PRO A 114 17.19 -26.17 -17.80
C PRO A 114 17.43 -27.56 -18.39
N TYR A 115 17.29 -27.73 -19.71
CA TYR A 115 17.53 -29.00 -20.40
C TYR A 115 18.99 -29.47 -20.22
N ASN A 116 19.93 -28.55 -20.45
CA ASN A 116 21.36 -28.83 -20.33
C ASN A 116 21.72 -29.25 -18.90
N TYR A 117 21.09 -28.62 -17.90
CA TYR A 117 21.26 -28.99 -16.51
C TYR A 117 20.82 -30.45 -16.25
N ILE A 118 19.60 -30.82 -16.65
CA ILE A 118 19.06 -32.17 -16.41
C ILE A 118 19.87 -33.23 -17.16
N LYS A 119 20.21 -32.99 -18.43
CA LYS A 119 21.04 -33.88 -19.24
C LYS A 119 22.38 -34.17 -18.54
N THR A 120 23.08 -33.11 -18.14
CA THR A 120 24.38 -33.24 -17.43
C THR A 120 24.27 -33.99 -16.10
N GLN A 121 23.16 -33.88 -15.36
CA GLN A 121 22.97 -34.65 -14.12
C GLN A 121 22.67 -36.13 -14.40
N LYS A 122 21.92 -36.43 -15.46
CA LYS A 122 21.61 -37.80 -15.89
C LYS A 122 22.84 -38.51 -16.41
N ASP A 123 23.68 -37.82 -17.17
CA ASP A 123 24.97 -38.33 -17.67
C ASP A 123 25.93 -38.67 -16.51
N LYS A 124 25.77 -38.04 -15.34
CA LYS A 124 26.51 -38.33 -14.10
C LYS A 124 25.89 -39.46 -13.25
N GLY A 125 24.95 -40.23 -13.80
CA GLY A 125 24.34 -41.40 -13.13
C GLY A 125 23.40 -41.10 -11.97
N ARG A 126 22.98 -39.83 -11.77
CA ARG A 126 22.10 -39.44 -10.65
C ARG A 126 20.64 -39.68 -10.99
N GLN A 127 19.93 -40.56 -10.27
CA GLN A 127 18.49 -40.82 -10.49
C GLN A 127 17.56 -39.71 -9.95
N ARG A 128 18.00 -38.93 -8.95
CA ARG A 128 17.30 -37.72 -8.44
C ARG A 128 18.15 -36.50 -8.76
N PHE A 129 17.73 -35.75 -9.77
CA PHE A 129 18.56 -34.74 -10.43
C PHE A 129 18.75 -33.45 -9.62
N TYR A 130 17.83 -33.11 -8.71
CA TYR A 130 17.90 -31.95 -7.81
C TYR A 130 16.78 -31.99 -6.75
N ASN A 131 17.02 -31.42 -5.57
CA ASN A 131 15.97 -31.16 -4.56
C ASN A 131 15.83 -29.65 -4.38
N LEU A 132 14.71 -29.08 -4.84
CA LEU A 132 14.41 -27.64 -4.70
C LEU A 132 14.29 -27.19 -3.24
N GLU A 133 13.80 -28.05 -2.35
CA GLU A 133 13.65 -27.74 -0.92
C GLU A 133 15.01 -27.52 -0.25
N LYS A 134 16.05 -28.20 -0.75
CA LYS A 134 17.43 -28.08 -0.28
C LYS A 134 18.28 -27.14 -1.13
N PHE A 135 17.67 -26.42 -2.08
CA PHE A 135 18.41 -25.58 -3.03
C PHE A 135 19.27 -24.53 -2.31
N PHE A 136 18.69 -23.80 -1.37
CA PHE A 136 19.36 -22.74 -0.62
C PHE A 136 20.20 -23.25 0.57
N GLU A 137 20.25 -24.57 0.82
CA GLU A 137 21.18 -25.14 1.81
C GLU A 137 22.61 -25.22 1.28
N LYS A 138 22.77 -25.22 -0.05
CA LYS A 138 24.06 -25.42 -0.73
C LYS A 138 24.52 -24.13 -1.40
N ARG A 139 25.84 -23.98 -1.50
CA ARG A 139 26.45 -22.92 -2.31
C ARG A 139 26.04 -23.07 -3.78
N VAL A 140 25.67 -21.95 -4.40
CA VAL A 140 25.29 -21.83 -5.81
C VAL A 140 26.27 -20.89 -6.49
N GLY A 141 26.95 -21.41 -7.51
CA GLY A 141 27.88 -20.63 -8.32
C GLY A 141 28.17 -21.31 -9.65
N LYS A 142 28.74 -20.55 -10.58
CA LYS A 142 29.14 -20.99 -11.92
C LYS A 142 30.30 -20.12 -12.41
N GLY A 143 31.36 -20.74 -12.93
CA GLY A 143 32.49 -20.02 -13.54
C GLY A 143 33.19 -19.03 -12.60
N GLY A 144 33.40 -19.40 -11.33
CA GLY A 144 34.01 -18.52 -10.31
C GLY A 144 33.04 -17.54 -9.64
N TYR A 145 31.91 -17.22 -10.27
CA TYR A 145 30.85 -16.40 -9.67
C TYR A 145 30.02 -17.20 -8.65
N ILE A 146 29.76 -16.61 -7.47
CA ILE A 146 28.93 -17.19 -6.41
C ILE A 146 27.64 -16.36 -6.33
N ALA A 147 26.51 -16.97 -6.70
CA ALA A 147 25.21 -16.33 -6.59
C ALA A 147 24.60 -16.49 -5.19
N TRP A 148 24.88 -17.60 -4.51
CA TRP A 148 24.38 -17.87 -3.16
C TRP A 148 25.39 -18.66 -2.33
N ASP A 149 25.64 -18.19 -1.12
CA ASP A 149 26.28 -18.94 -0.07
C ASP A 149 25.53 -18.63 1.22
N LYS A 150 25.00 -19.66 1.88
CA LYS A 150 24.16 -19.48 3.07
C LYS A 150 24.93 -18.78 4.19
N GLU A 151 26.17 -19.20 4.46
CA GLU A 151 26.93 -18.69 5.60
C GLU A 151 27.42 -17.26 5.35
N VAL A 152 27.69 -16.92 4.08
CA VAL A 152 28.13 -15.57 3.72
C VAL A 152 26.96 -14.62 3.52
N HIS A 153 25.94 -15.00 2.73
CA HIS A 153 24.91 -14.07 2.26
C HIS A 153 23.71 -13.94 3.21
N LEU A 154 23.30 -15.02 3.91
CA LEU A 154 22.10 -14.99 4.77
C LEU A 154 22.17 -13.91 5.86
N PRO A 155 23.30 -13.69 6.56
CA PRO A 155 23.41 -12.60 7.54
C PRO A 155 23.14 -11.22 6.94
N PHE A 156 23.61 -10.94 5.72
CA PHE A 156 23.34 -9.68 5.03
C PHE A 156 21.88 -9.55 4.61
N VAL A 157 21.25 -10.66 4.19
CA VAL A 157 19.83 -10.69 3.86
C VAL A 157 18.99 -10.33 5.08
N ILE A 158 19.23 -10.99 6.21
CA ILE A 158 18.52 -10.72 7.47
C ILE A 158 18.72 -9.25 7.87
N LYS A 159 19.97 -8.78 7.91
CA LYS A 159 20.30 -7.38 8.24
C LYS A 159 19.64 -6.38 7.28
N THR A 160 19.44 -6.74 6.01
CA THR A 160 18.78 -5.86 5.04
C THR A 160 17.27 -5.80 5.28
N LEU A 161 16.63 -6.92 5.59
CA LEU A 161 15.19 -7.00 5.87
C LEU A 161 14.79 -6.35 7.20
N GLU A 162 15.72 -6.28 8.16
CA GLU A 162 15.51 -5.63 9.46
C GLU A 162 15.67 -4.11 9.42
N ARG A 163 16.16 -3.53 8.31
CA ARG A 163 16.35 -2.08 8.19
C ARG A 163 15.00 -1.36 8.07
N PRO A 164 14.72 -0.35 8.93
CA PRO A 164 13.51 0.44 8.84
C PRO A 164 13.56 1.54 7.75
N THR A 165 14.61 1.58 6.94
CA THR A 165 14.91 2.68 6.00
C THR A 165 14.35 2.47 4.59
N VAL A 166 13.28 1.69 4.46
CA VAL A 166 12.65 1.41 3.15
C VAL A 166 11.93 2.65 2.64
N ASN A 167 12.26 3.06 1.41
CA ASN A 167 11.57 4.16 0.74
C ASN A 167 10.20 3.70 0.24
N VAL A 168 9.15 4.14 0.93
CA VAL A 168 7.76 3.98 0.48
C VAL A 168 7.26 5.34 -0.01
N VAL A 169 7.15 5.48 -1.32
CA VAL A 169 6.65 6.69 -1.99
C VAL A 169 5.25 6.44 -2.53
N ARG A 170 4.39 7.45 -2.47
CA ARG A 170 3.11 7.46 -3.18
C ARG A 170 3.14 8.46 -4.31
N MET A 171 2.62 8.05 -5.45
CA MET A 171 2.44 8.94 -6.60
C MET A 171 1.31 9.93 -6.31
N PRO A 172 1.58 11.24 -6.22
CA PRO A 172 0.54 12.23 -6.07
C PRO A 172 -0.20 12.44 -7.39
N ILE A 173 -1.52 12.56 -7.33
CA ILE A 173 -2.38 12.67 -8.51
C ILE A 173 -3.21 13.95 -8.50
N THR A 174 -3.42 14.52 -9.67
CA THR A 174 -4.55 15.42 -9.91
C THR A 174 -5.75 14.53 -10.19
N GLN A 175 -6.83 14.72 -9.43
CA GLN A 175 -8.05 13.94 -9.62
C GLN A 175 -8.59 14.17 -11.03
N LYS A 176 -9.28 13.16 -11.56
CA LYS A 176 -9.98 13.20 -12.85
C LYS A 176 -11.26 12.36 -12.70
N GLY A 177 -12.17 12.45 -13.67
CA GLY A 177 -13.41 11.69 -13.68
C GLY A 177 -14.60 12.53 -13.23
N GLU A 178 -15.40 12.00 -12.29
CA GLU A 178 -16.64 12.63 -11.84
C GLU A 178 -16.41 14.07 -11.31
N LEU A 179 -17.27 15.00 -11.74
CA LEU A 179 -17.17 16.43 -11.37
C LEU A 179 -17.84 16.73 -10.02
N PHE A 180 -18.93 16.04 -9.71
CA PHE A 180 -19.80 16.22 -8.55
C PHE A 180 -20.72 15.00 -8.41
N ASP A 181 -21.33 14.80 -7.24
CA ASP A 181 -22.30 13.72 -7.06
C ASP A 181 -23.52 13.95 -7.97
N ALA A 182 -23.99 12.92 -8.67
CA ALA A 182 -25.11 13.01 -9.62
C ALA A 182 -26.47 13.39 -8.99
N THR A 183 -26.57 13.40 -7.65
CA THR A 183 -27.78 13.80 -6.94
C THR A 183 -28.03 15.30 -7.12
N LEU A 184 -29.18 15.64 -7.71
CA LEU A 184 -29.65 17.01 -7.84
C LEU A 184 -30.31 17.48 -6.54
N GLU A 185 -29.81 18.58 -5.97
CA GLU A 185 -30.51 19.27 -4.91
C GLU A 185 -31.65 20.10 -5.45
N ARG A 186 -32.75 20.10 -4.70
CA ARG A 186 -33.83 21.05 -4.91
C ARG A 186 -33.34 22.47 -4.57
N LYS A 187 -34.13 23.46 -4.98
CA LYS A 187 -33.89 24.89 -4.72
C LYS A 187 -33.44 25.14 -3.27
N THR A 188 -32.38 25.92 -3.10
CA THR A 188 -31.85 26.27 -1.78
C THR A 188 -31.34 27.70 -1.77
N ASN A 189 -31.55 28.39 -0.65
CA ASN A 189 -31.00 29.71 -0.38
C ASN A 189 -29.61 29.62 0.28
N GLU A 190 -29.15 28.42 0.62
CA GLU A 190 -27.83 28.22 1.19
C GLU A 190 -26.75 28.49 0.12
N GLN A 191 -25.80 29.37 0.41
CA GLN A 191 -24.60 29.62 -0.40
C GLN A 191 -23.60 28.45 -0.34
N LYS A 192 -24.07 27.22 -0.54
CA LYS A 192 -23.19 26.06 -0.73
C LYS A 192 -22.63 26.11 -2.15
N LEU A 193 -21.35 25.75 -2.30
CA LEU A 193 -20.70 25.53 -3.59
C LEU A 193 -21.41 24.37 -4.33
N LEU A 194 -22.41 24.72 -5.14
CA LEU A 194 -23.15 23.82 -6.01
C LEU A 194 -22.67 23.99 -7.46
N ALA A 195 -22.78 22.92 -8.24
CA ALA A 195 -22.67 23.02 -9.69
C ALA A 195 -24.04 23.34 -10.30
N PRO A 196 -24.14 24.28 -11.26
CA PRO A 196 -25.40 24.56 -11.95
C PRO A 196 -25.82 23.38 -12.81
N ILE A 197 -27.13 23.21 -13.00
CA ILE A 197 -27.69 22.18 -13.91
C ILE A 197 -27.17 22.38 -15.33
N LYS A 198 -27.05 23.64 -15.76
CA LYS A 198 -26.53 24.03 -17.06
C LYS A 198 -25.65 25.28 -16.94
N GLY A 199 -24.34 25.10 -16.97
CA GLY A 199 -23.38 26.20 -16.73
C GLY A 199 -23.32 27.27 -17.84
N SER A 200 -23.83 26.97 -19.03
CA SER A 200 -23.84 27.90 -20.18
C SER A 200 -24.99 28.92 -20.15
N ASP A 201 -25.98 28.74 -19.26
CA ASP A 201 -27.18 29.56 -19.20
C ASP A 201 -27.26 30.20 -17.81
N GLU A 202 -27.18 31.52 -17.77
CA GLU A 202 -27.13 32.31 -16.53
C GLU A 202 -28.33 32.04 -15.61
N ARG A 203 -29.50 31.69 -16.16
CA ARG A 203 -30.70 31.41 -15.36
C ARG A 203 -30.48 30.24 -14.41
N TYR A 204 -29.77 29.20 -14.85
CA TYR A 204 -29.50 28.00 -14.06
C TYR A 204 -28.37 28.17 -13.03
N LYS A 205 -27.74 29.34 -12.97
CA LYS A 205 -26.80 29.71 -11.89
C LYS A 205 -27.52 30.26 -10.66
N ASP A 206 -28.82 30.55 -10.76
CA ASP A 206 -29.66 30.89 -9.62
C ASP A 206 -30.13 29.64 -8.87
N PHE A 207 -29.32 29.20 -7.90
CA PHE A 207 -29.59 28.02 -7.08
C PHE A 207 -30.86 28.15 -6.22
N SER A 208 -31.33 29.38 -5.95
CA SER A 208 -32.56 29.63 -5.20
C SER A 208 -33.82 29.27 -5.98
N LYS A 209 -33.71 29.17 -7.32
CA LYS A 209 -34.79 28.75 -8.22
C LYS A 209 -34.64 27.31 -8.67
N TYR A 210 -33.44 26.94 -9.10
CA TYR A 210 -33.22 25.67 -9.81
C TYR A 210 -32.47 24.62 -9.00
N GLY A 211 -31.90 24.98 -7.84
CA GLY A 211 -30.98 24.09 -7.13
C GLY A 211 -29.76 23.75 -7.98
N GLY A 212 -29.08 22.64 -7.66
CA GLY A 212 -27.84 22.26 -8.36
C GLY A 212 -27.23 20.96 -7.84
N TYR A 213 -26.11 20.56 -8.43
CA TYR A 213 -25.42 19.34 -8.03
C TYR A 213 -24.51 19.54 -6.81
N LYS A 214 -24.54 18.56 -5.91
CA LYS A 214 -23.82 18.59 -4.62
C LYS A 214 -22.40 18.04 -4.73
N LYS A 215 -21.58 18.38 -3.72
CA LYS A 215 -20.23 17.83 -3.49
C LYS A 215 -19.31 17.90 -4.71
N LEU A 216 -19.03 19.12 -5.16
CA LEU A 216 -17.99 19.37 -6.15
C LEU A 216 -16.69 18.62 -5.78
N LYS A 217 -16.14 17.86 -6.72
CA LYS A 217 -14.91 17.10 -6.54
C LYS A 217 -13.71 18.02 -6.77
N GLY A 218 -12.77 18.00 -5.84
CA GLY A 218 -11.51 18.76 -5.97
C GLY A 218 -10.57 18.09 -6.98
N ALA A 219 -9.94 18.88 -7.85
CA ALA A 219 -8.88 18.45 -8.76
C ALA A 219 -7.53 18.35 -8.05
N TYR A 220 -7.20 19.40 -7.27
CA TYR A 220 -6.02 19.49 -6.43
C TYR A 220 -6.23 20.58 -5.35
N PHE A 221 -5.32 20.64 -4.38
CA PHE A 221 -5.27 21.69 -3.36
C PHE A 221 -4.30 22.79 -3.75
N PHE A 222 -4.45 23.98 -3.20
CA PHE A 222 -3.48 25.06 -3.33
C PHE A 222 -3.42 25.87 -2.02
N ALA A 223 -2.33 26.58 -1.81
CA ALA A 223 -2.14 27.44 -0.63
C ALA A 223 -2.32 28.89 -1.03
N VAL A 224 -3.15 29.62 -0.28
CA VAL A 224 -3.48 31.02 -0.52
C VAL A 224 -3.45 31.80 0.78
N GLU A 225 -2.91 33.02 0.72
CA GLU A 225 -3.08 34.00 1.77
C GLU A 225 -4.23 34.94 1.39
N HIS A 226 -5.16 35.20 2.32
CA HIS A 226 -6.30 36.07 2.06
C HIS A 226 -6.75 36.78 3.34
N THR A 227 -7.63 37.76 3.19
CA THR A 227 -8.13 38.58 4.30
C THR A 227 -9.43 38.02 4.87
N VAL A 228 -9.49 37.86 6.19
CA VAL A 228 -10.71 37.56 6.96
C VAL A 228 -10.77 38.49 8.15
N LYS A 229 -11.87 39.25 8.29
CA LYS A 229 -12.06 40.22 9.39
C LYS A 229 -10.82 41.12 9.60
N ASN A 230 -10.32 41.70 8.51
CA ASN A 230 -9.14 42.58 8.46
C ASN A 230 -7.81 41.94 8.91
N LYS A 231 -7.71 40.61 8.94
CA LYS A 231 -6.47 39.88 9.24
C LYS A 231 -6.08 38.99 8.07
N ARG A 232 -4.78 38.94 7.75
CA ARG A 232 -4.21 38.00 6.79
C ARG A 232 -4.15 36.62 7.40
N ILE A 233 -4.74 35.64 6.72
CA ILE A 233 -4.67 34.22 7.09
C ILE A 233 -4.21 33.39 5.90
N ARG A 234 -3.63 32.22 6.16
CA ARG A 234 -3.16 31.28 5.15
C ARG A 234 -3.99 30.00 5.20
N THR A 235 -4.58 29.64 4.07
CA THR A 235 -5.50 28.51 3.98
C THR A 235 -5.13 27.56 2.84
N LEU A 236 -5.38 26.26 3.07
CA LEU A 236 -5.41 25.26 2.01
C LEU A 236 -6.81 25.20 1.40
N GLU A 237 -6.92 25.56 0.14
CA GLU A 237 -8.17 25.54 -0.63
C GLU A 237 -8.10 24.50 -1.76
N GLN A 238 -9.24 24.21 -2.39
CA GLN A 238 -9.33 23.26 -3.49
C GLN A 238 -9.76 23.97 -4.78
N LEU A 239 -9.08 23.64 -5.88
CA LEU A 239 -9.62 23.90 -7.20
C LEU A 239 -10.58 22.77 -7.54
N TYR A 240 -11.86 23.05 -7.78
CA TYR A 240 -12.82 22.01 -8.19
C TYR A 240 -12.63 21.62 -9.66
N LEU A 241 -12.87 20.34 -9.96
CA LEU A 241 -12.69 19.77 -11.29
C LEU A 241 -13.47 20.50 -12.37
N ILE A 242 -14.68 20.96 -12.08
CA ILE A 242 -15.52 21.71 -13.03
C ILE A 242 -14.88 23.04 -13.49
N TYR A 243 -13.88 23.56 -12.77
CA TYR A 243 -13.18 24.81 -13.10
C TYR A 243 -11.75 24.58 -13.58
N ILE A 244 -11.29 23.32 -13.73
CA ILE A 244 -9.88 23.03 -14.02
C ILE A 244 -9.40 23.65 -15.33
N ASP A 245 -10.23 23.58 -16.39
CA ASP A 245 -9.87 24.09 -17.72
C ASP A 245 -9.88 25.63 -17.80
N LYS A 246 -10.48 26.29 -16.80
CA LYS A 246 -10.52 27.76 -16.70
C LYS A 246 -9.33 28.35 -15.97
N VAL A 247 -8.49 27.52 -15.35
CA VAL A 247 -7.37 27.98 -14.51
C VAL A 247 -6.05 27.48 -15.09
N ASN A 248 -5.42 28.33 -15.90
CA ASN A 248 -4.14 28.02 -16.55
C ASN A 248 -2.97 28.82 -15.95
N THR A 249 -3.25 29.96 -15.33
CA THR A 249 -2.25 30.85 -14.73
C THR A 249 -2.53 31.13 -13.25
N ILE A 250 -1.55 31.70 -12.55
CA ILE A 250 -1.73 32.15 -11.15
C ILE A 250 -2.83 33.20 -11.05
N LYS A 251 -2.92 34.13 -12.03
CA LYS A 251 -3.96 35.17 -12.06
C LYS A 251 -5.36 34.57 -12.22
N ASP A 252 -5.50 33.48 -12.97
CA ASP A 252 -6.80 32.78 -13.10
C ASP A 252 -7.18 32.11 -11.79
N LEU A 253 -6.21 31.58 -11.04
CA LEU A 253 -6.44 31.00 -9.72
C LEU A 253 -6.84 32.06 -8.69
N GLU A 254 -6.25 33.26 -8.74
CA GLU A 254 -6.66 34.40 -7.91
C GLU A 254 -8.08 34.86 -8.24
N ARG A 255 -8.45 34.95 -9.53
CA ARG A 255 -9.84 35.21 -9.94
C ARG A 255 -10.79 34.14 -9.44
N TYR A 256 -10.43 32.86 -9.57
CA TYR A 256 -11.20 31.77 -9.00
C TYR A 256 -11.39 31.90 -7.48
N CYS A 257 -10.37 32.34 -6.75
CA CYS A 257 -10.47 32.62 -5.32
C CYS A 257 -11.51 33.70 -5.01
N ILE A 258 -11.58 34.76 -5.80
CA ILE A 258 -12.55 35.86 -5.63
C ILE A 258 -13.95 35.38 -6.05
N ASP A 259 -14.09 34.94 -7.29
CA ASP A 259 -15.38 34.72 -7.96
C ASP A 259 -16.10 33.47 -7.45
N ILE A 260 -15.35 32.41 -7.13
CA ILE A 260 -15.93 31.10 -6.78
C ILE A 260 -15.81 30.81 -5.29
N LEU A 261 -14.67 31.15 -4.67
CA LEU A 261 -14.45 30.88 -3.24
C LEU A 261 -14.83 32.06 -2.34
N GLY A 262 -15.08 33.26 -2.89
CA GLY A 262 -15.44 34.44 -2.12
C GLY A 262 -14.32 34.96 -1.21
N LEU A 263 -13.06 34.72 -1.57
CA LEU A 263 -11.91 35.18 -0.79
C LEU A 263 -11.62 36.66 -1.07
N ILE A 264 -11.28 37.40 -0.03
CA ILE A 264 -10.93 38.83 -0.11
C ILE A 264 -9.42 38.98 -0.22
N ASP A 265 -8.95 39.72 -1.23
CA ASP A 265 -7.52 40.02 -1.46
C ASP A 265 -6.62 38.76 -1.48
N PRO A 266 -6.92 37.75 -2.34
CA PRO A 266 -6.16 36.52 -2.34
C PRO A 266 -4.77 36.70 -2.98
N LYS A 267 -3.77 36.06 -2.37
CA LYS A 267 -2.40 35.94 -2.90
C LYS A 267 -1.97 34.48 -2.88
N ILE A 268 -1.68 33.91 -4.04
CA ILE A 268 -1.30 32.50 -4.13
C ILE A 268 0.11 32.29 -3.56
N ILE A 269 0.21 31.44 -2.53
CA ILE A 269 1.48 31.01 -1.93
C ILE A 269 2.05 29.84 -2.73
N HIS A 270 1.19 28.89 -3.08
CA HIS A 270 1.57 27.70 -3.83
C HIS A 270 0.40 27.21 -4.67
N SER A 271 0.59 27.14 -6.00
CA SER A 271 -0.50 26.97 -6.95
C SER A 271 -1.05 25.56 -7.07
N LYS A 272 -0.29 24.51 -6.71
CA LYS A 272 -0.73 23.12 -6.96
C LYS A 272 -0.11 22.08 -6.03
N ILE A 273 -0.93 21.57 -5.13
CA ILE A 273 -0.68 20.45 -4.23
C ILE A 273 -1.60 19.29 -4.63
N LYS A 274 -1.04 18.25 -5.23
CA LYS A 274 -1.80 17.08 -5.71
C LYS A 274 -2.35 16.26 -4.54
N PHE A 275 -3.42 15.49 -4.78
CA PHE A 275 -3.89 14.49 -3.84
C PHE A 275 -2.81 13.42 -3.63
N GLY A 276 -2.62 12.99 -2.40
CA GLY A 276 -1.53 12.08 -2.01
C GLY A 276 -0.16 12.75 -1.90
N SER A 277 -0.05 14.08 -2.05
CA SER A 277 1.22 14.78 -1.78
C SER A 277 1.59 14.67 -0.31
N LYS A 278 2.89 14.52 -0.05
CA LYS A 278 3.44 14.41 1.30
C LYS A 278 3.72 15.80 1.87
N LEU A 279 3.28 16.03 3.10
CA LEU A 279 3.44 17.26 3.84
C LEU A 279 3.98 16.94 5.23
N PHE A 280 4.89 17.76 5.75
CA PHE A 280 5.04 17.89 7.20
C PHE A 280 4.05 18.92 7.69
N TRP A 281 3.24 18.55 8.67
CA TRP A 281 2.39 19.48 9.41
C TRP A 281 2.83 19.46 10.87
N ASP A 282 3.40 20.58 11.33
CA ASP A 282 4.01 20.69 12.66
C ASP A 282 5.02 19.55 12.93
N GLY A 283 5.80 19.18 11.90
CA GLY A 283 6.82 18.13 11.97
C GLY A 283 6.32 16.70 11.76
N PHE A 284 5.01 16.44 11.69
CA PHE A 284 4.49 15.09 11.46
C PHE A 284 4.18 14.83 9.96
N PRO A 285 4.68 13.73 9.37
CA PRO A 285 4.50 13.44 7.95
C PRO A 285 3.11 12.89 7.63
N LEU A 286 2.42 13.54 6.69
CA LEU A 286 1.05 13.25 6.28
C LEU A 286 0.93 13.25 4.76
N TYR A 287 0.05 12.42 4.21
CA TYR A 287 -0.41 12.55 2.83
C TYR A 287 -1.75 13.27 2.84
N ILE A 288 -1.89 14.34 2.05
CA ILE A 288 -3.16 15.07 1.90
C ILE A 288 -4.15 14.25 1.07
N GLN A 289 -5.37 14.02 1.56
CA GLN A 289 -6.31 13.05 0.94
C GLN A 289 -7.64 13.66 0.54
N SER A 290 -8.22 14.52 1.36
CA SER A 290 -9.50 15.13 1.04
C SER A 290 -9.79 16.33 1.93
N ARG A 291 -10.95 16.95 1.73
CA ARG A 291 -11.46 18.04 2.53
C ARG A 291 -12.92 17.75 2.87
N SER A 292 -13.33 18.07 4.08
CA SER A 292 -14.73 18.11 4.48
C SER A 292 -14.97 19.37 5.29
N GLY A 293 -15.76 20.30 4.74
CA GLY A 293 -15.90 21.64 5.32
C GLY A 293 -14.55 22.34 5.48
N ASN A 294 -14.27 22.85 6.67
CA ASN A 294 -13.00 23.51 6.98
C ASN A 294 -11.89 22.55 7.43
N SER A 295 -12.11 21.24 7.38
CA SER A 295 -11.12 20.24 7.79
C SER A 295 -10.47 19.58 6.59
N ILE A 296 -9.14 19.57 6.57
CA ILE A 296 -8.32 18.80 5.64
C ILE A 296 -8.08 17.42 6.27
N TRP A 297 -8.27 16.39 5.47
CA TRP A 297 -8.15 14.99 5.87
C TRP A 297 -6.86 14.41 5.32
N PHE A 298 -6.17 13.67 6.18
CA PHE A 298 -4.86 13.11 5.88
C PHE A 298 -4.85 11.61 6.14
N SER A 299 -3.98 10.91 5.42
CA SER A 299 -3.49 9.60 5.85
C SER A 299 -2.09 9.77 6.40
N VAL A 300 -1.69 8.94 7.37
CA VAL A 300 -0.31 8.95 7.87
C VAL A 300 0.68 8.61 6.75
N ALA A 301 1.78 9.37 6.66
CA ALA A 301 2.84 9.17 5.65
C ALA A 301 4.10 8.53 6.22
N LYS A 302 3.91 7.68 7.23
CA LYS A 302 4.95 6.93 7.92
C LYS A 302 4.49 5.49 8.11
N GLU A 303 5.36 4.55 7.78
CA GLU A 303 5.11 3.13 7.98
C GLU A 303 5.48 2.75 9.43
N ILE A 304 4.63 1.96 10.09
CA ILE A 304 4.93 1.46 11.43
C ILE A 304 6.04 0.41 11.37
N VAL A 305 6.96 0.52 12.32
CA VAL A 305 8.01 -0.46 12.54
C VAL A 305 7.86 -0.98 13.95
N LEU A 306 7.78 -2.30 14.07
CA LEU A 306 7.73 -3.01 15.35
C LEU A 306 9.00 -3.84 15.48
N ASP A 307 9.38 -4.15 16.72
CA ASP A 307 10.42 -5.13 16.97
C ASP A 307 9.99 -6.54 16.50
N LYS A 308 10.93 -7.48 16.49
CA LYS A 308 10.66 -8.85 15.99
C LYS A 308 9.54 -9.53 16.79
N LYS A 309 9.54 -9.37 18.13
CA LYS A 309 8.55 -9.98 19.01
C LYS A 309 7.15 -9.43 18.73
N SER A 310 6.97 -8.11 18.70
CA SER A 310 5.68 -7.47 18.44
C SER A 310 5.20 -7.74 17.00
N THR A 311 6.13 -7.82 16.04
CA THR A 311 5.81 -8.24 14.66
C THR A 311 5.27 -9.66 14.60
N GLU A 312 5.86 -10.60 15.34
CA GLU A 312 5.37 -11.98 15.43
C GLU A 312 3.99 -12.05 16.08
N ILE A 313 3.77 -11.32 17.17
CA ILE A 313 2.47 -11.22 17.85
C ILE A 313 1.42 -10.66 16.88
N TYR A 314 1.72 -9.56 16.20
CA TYR A 314 0.82 -8.96 15.22
C TYR A 314 0.50 -9.92 14.06
N ARG A 315 1.50 -10.67 13.55
CA ARG A 315 1.29 -11.71 12.52
C ARG A 315 0.33 -12.80 13.00
N LYS A 316 0.51 -13.31 14.24
CA LYS A 316 -0.42 -14.29 14.84
C LYS A 316 -1.82 -13.69 14.92
N LEU A 317 -1.92 -12.44 15.37
CA LEU A 317 -3.17 -11.72 15.55
C LEU A 317 -3.97 -11.57 14.24
N VAL A 318 -3.32 -11.20 13.14
CA VAL A 318 -3.94 -11.16 11.80
C VAL A 318 -4.41 -12.54 11.35
N LYS A 319 -3.61 -13.59 11.61
CA LYS A 319 -3.96 -14.97 11.26
C LYS A 319 -5.19 -15.45 12.02
N GLU A 320 -5.24 -15.22 13.33
CA GLU A 320 -6.39 -15.56 14.18
C GLU A 320 -7.64 -14.78 13.75
N ALA A 321 -7.51 -13.48 13.47
CA ALA A 321 -8.62 -12.65 13.00
C ALA A 321 -9.28 -13.20 11.73
N ARG A 322 -8.48 -13.64 10.75
CA ARG A 322 -8.98 -14.32 9.55
C ARG A 322 -9.63 -15.67 9.86
N GLY A 323 -9.07 -16.42 10.81
CA GLY A 323 -9.62 -17.70 11.25
C GLY A 323 -10.99 -17.58 11.95
N MET A 324 -11.28 -16.41 12.52
CA MET A 324 -12.53 -16.08 13.20
C MET A 324 -13.68 -15.66 12.27
N GLU A 325 -13.41 -15.32 11.01
CA GLU A 325 -14.45 -14.93 10.06
C GLU A 325 -15.43 -16.09 9.82
N GLY A 326 -16.72 -15.87 10.12
CA GLY A 326 -17.79 -16.84 9.91
C GLY A 326 -17.87 -17.99 10.92
N LYS A 327 -17.06 -18.00 11.99
CA LYS A 327 -17.06 -19.06 13.01
C LYS A 327 -17.58 -18.58 14.36
N LYS A 328 -18.41 -19.42 15.02
CA LYS A 328 -18.95 -19.16 16.36
C LYS A 328 -17.91 -19.37 17.46
N GLU A 329 -17.06 -20.39 17.33
CA GLU A 329 -15.99 -20.71 18.28
C GLU A 329 -14.65 -20.86 17.57
N VAL A 330 -13.62 -20.21 18.11
CA VAL A 330 -12.24 -20.33 17.64
C VAL A 330 -11.33 -20.40 18.86
N LYS A 331 -10.46 -21.41 18.89
CA LYS A 331 -9.41 -21.53 19.89
C LYS A 331 -8.30 -20.52 19.57
N ILE A 332 -8.29 -19.40 20.29
CA ILE A 332 -7.22 -18.40 20.17
C ILE A 332 -5.98 -18.93 20.88
N LEU A 333 -4.87 -19.03 20.14
CA LEU A 333 -3.60 -19.58 20.64
C LEU A 333 -2.59 -18.51 21.09
N ILE A 334 -2.99 -17.24 21.13
CA ILE A 334 -2.12 -16.13 21.54
C ILE A 334 -2.24 -15.94 23.04
N PRO A 335 -1.13 -16.06 23.81
CA PRO A 335 -1.15 -15.79 25.24
C PRO A 335 -1.61 -14.36 25.54
N ASP A 336 -2.39 -14.20 26.61
CA ASP A 336 -2.94 -12.89 26.97
C ASP A 336 -1.86 -11.82 27.20
N VAL A 337 -0.76 -12.22 27.83
CA VAL A 337 0.44 -11.38 28.05
C VAL A 337 1.02 -10.85 26.74
N GLU A 338 0.98 -11.63 25.64
CA GLU A 338 1.42 -11.15 24.33
C GLU A 338 0.49 -10.04 23.81
N LEU A 339 -0.82 -10.19 23.94
CA LEU A 339 -1.80 -9.19 23.52
C LEU A 339 -1.65 -7.87 24.29
N VAL A 340 -1.47 -7.96 25.62
CA VAL A 340 -1.21 -6.79 26.48
C VAL A 340 0.11 -6.13 26.11
N SER A 341 1.17 -6.90 25.86
CA SER A 341 2.46 -6.34 25.46
C SER A 341 2.39 -5.55 24.15
N LEU A 342 1.61 -6.02 23.16
CA LEU A 342 1.41 -5.30 21.90
C LEU A 342 0.59 -4.02 22.09
N TYR A 343 -0.39 -4.03 23.00
CA TYR A 343 -1.14 -2.83 23.38
C TYR A 343 -0.21 -1.75 23.95
N ASP A 344 0.66 -2.15 24.87
CA ASP A 344 1.61 -1.25 25.53
C ASP A 344 2.65 -0.70 24.54
N GLU A 345 3.12 -1.51 23.59
CA GLU A 345 4.01 -1.04 22.53
C GLU A 345 3.33 0.00 21.62
N TYR A 346 2.05 -0.19 21.26
CA TYR A 346 1.30 0.82 20.52
C TYR A 346 1.13 2.11 21.33
N LEU A 347 0.83 2.00 22.63
CA LEU A 347 0.70 3.17 23.49
C LEU A 347 2.03 3.94 23.57
N LYS A 348 3.16 3.24 23.74
CA LYS A 348 4.50 3.83 23.75
C LYS A 348 4.80 4.57 22.45
N LEU A 349 4.51 3.98 21.29
CA LEU A 349 4.69 4.63 19.98
C LEU A 349 3.89 5.94 19.86
N LEU A 350 2.70 5.99 20.46
CA LEU A 350 1.82 7.16 20.44
C LEU A 350 2.17 8.23 21.49
N LYS A 351 2.74 7.84 22.63
CA LYS A 351 3.11 8.79 23.70
C LYS A 351 4.50 9.39 23.49
N GLU A 352 5.48 8.53 23.22
CA GLU A 352 6.91 8.85 23.27
C GLU A 352 7.60 8.64 21.92
N GLY A 353 7.02 7.82 21.05
CA GLY A 353 7.58 7.48 19.76
C GLY A 353 7.35 8.54 18.68
N GLU A 354 7.63 8.12 17.45
CA GLU A 354 7.58 8.97 16.26
C GLU A 354 6.16 9.39 15.86
N TYR A 355 5.12 8.92 16.58
CA TYR A 355 3.72 9.25 16.38
C TYR A 355 3.16 10.25 17.40
N LYS A 356 3.99 10.77 18.32
CA LYS A 356 3.56 11.70 19.36
C LYS A 356 2.82 12.94 18.82
N GLU A 357 3.31 13.51 17.72
CA GLU A 357 2.77 14.72 17.07
C GLU A 357 1.69 14.43 16.02
N ARG A 358 1.23 13.18 15.92
CA ARG A 358 0.17 12.81 14.99
C ARG A 358 -1.10 13.65 15.26
N PRO A 359 -1.73 14.24 14.23
CA PRO A 359 -3.01 14.92 14.42
C PRO A 359 -4.07 14.00 15.04
N ASN A 360 -4.84 14.53 15.99
CA ASN A 360 -5.88 13.79 16.72
C ASN A 360 -5.37 12.44 17.28
N ASN A 361 -4.17 12.46 17.86
CA ASN A 361 -3.55 11.29 18.48
C ASN A 361 -4.44 10.69 19.59
N PRO A 362 -4.81 9.40 19.53
CA PRO A 362 -5.68 8.76 20.52
C PRO A 362 -4.97 8.33 21.81
N LYS A 363 -3.71 8.74 22.06
CA LYS A 363 -2.89 8.32 23.21
C LYS A 363 -3.64 8.33 24.56
N LYS A 364 -4.42 9.39 24.84
CA LYS A 364 -5.18 9.51 26.10
C LYS A 364 -6.27 8.44 26.21
N ILE A 365 -7.02 8.18 25.13
CA ILE A 365 -8.07 7.15 25.09
C ILE A 365 -7.46 5.76 25.29
N ILE A 366 -6.32 5.49 24.66
CA ILE A 366 -5.64 4.19 24.76
C ILE A 366 -5.01 4.02 26.15
N GLU A 367 -4.46 5.07 26.74
CA GLU A 367 -3.93 5.05 28.10
C GLU A 367 -5.02 4.76 29.15
N GLU A 368 -6.07 5.58 29.17
CA GLU A 368 -7.21 5.43 30.11
C GLU A 368 -8.00 4.14 29.87
N GLY A 369 -7.96 3.62 28.64
CA GLY A 369 -8.64 2.40 28.23
C GLY A 369 -7.91 1.10 28.59
N ARG A 370 -6.67 1.17 29.06
CA ARG A 370 -5.81 -0.01 29.31
C ARG A 370 -6.43 -1.00 30.31
N GLU A 371 -6.96 -0.50 31.43
CA GLU A 371 -7.60 -1.36 32.43
C GLU A 371 -8.80 -2.11 31.84
N ARG A 372 -9.61 -1.43 31.03
CA ARG A 372 -10.74 -2.07 30.33
C ARG A 372 -10.23 -3.14 29.37
N PHE A 373 -9.18 -2.82 28.61
CA PHE A 373 -8.57 -3.74 27.65
C PHE A 373 -8.13 -5.06 28.30
N ILE A 374 -7.48 -5.01 29.47
CA ILE A 374 -6.99 -6.21 30.18
C ILE A 374 -8.15 -7.15 30.56
N HIS A 375 -9.32 -6.62 30.85
CA HIS A 375 -10.50 -7.40 31.23
C HIS A 375 -11.34 -7.87 30.04
N LEU A 376 -11.00 -7.47 28.80
CA LEU A 376 -11.67 -7.95 27.59
C LEU A 376 -11.37 -9.43 27.32
N THR A 377 -12.30 -10.09 26.62
CA THR A 377 -12.03 -11.43 26.08
C THR A 377 -10.90 -11.38 25.05
N SER A 378 -10.19 -12.49 24.82
CA SER A 378 -9.11 -12.54 23.83
C SER A 378 -9.58 -12.15 22.41
N LYS A 379 -10.82 -12.48 22.05
CA LYS A 379 -11.45 -12.08 20.78
C LYS A 379 -11.61 -10.57 20.66
N GLU A 380 -12.10 -9.94 21.72
CA GLU A 380 -12.25 -8.48 21.79
C GLU A 380 -10.89 -7.77 21.80
N LYS A 381 -9.90 -8.29 22.54
CA LYS A 381 -8.53 -7.78 22.53
C LYS A 381 -7.94 -7.77 21.12
N ILE A 382 -8.08 -8.87 20.37
CA ILE A 382 -7.64 -8.95 18.97
C ILE A 382 -8.31 -7.86 18.11
N SER A 383 -9.63 -7.70 18.25
CA SER A 383 -10.39 -6.67 17.52
C SER A 383 -9.89 -5.26 17.84
N VAL A 384 -9.70 -4.94 19.12
CA VAL A 384 -9.18 -3.65 19.57
C VAL A 384 -7.77 -3.40 19.05
N LEU A 385 -6.88 -4.38 19.11
CA LEU A 385 -5.50 -4.25 18.63
C LEU A 385 -5.43 -4.03 17.11
N LEU A 386 -6.31 -4.68 16.33
CA LEU A 386 -6.43 -4.40 14.89
C LEU A 386 -6.91 -2.97 14.64
N GLU A 387 -7.88 -2.48 15.43
CA GLU A 387 -8.36 -1.11 15.32
C GLU A 387 -7.30 -0.08 15.74
N ILE A 388 -6.52 -0.34 16.80
CA ILE A 388 -5.40 0.51 17.19
C ILE A 388 -4.31 0.52 16.10
N HIS A 389 -4.01 -0.63 15.49
CA HIS A 389 -3.00 -0.72 14.42
C HIS A 389 -3.30 0.23 13.25
N LYS A 390 -4.59 0.36 12.87
CA LYS A 390 -5.03 1.27 11.80
C LYS A 390 -4.69 2.75 12.06
N VAL A 391 -4.45 3.16 13.32
CA VAL A 391 -4.05 4.52 13.69
C VAL A 391 -2.73 4.92 13.03
N PHE A 392 -1.81 3.97 12.89
CA PHE A 392 -0.47 4.16 12.34
C PHE A 392 -0.44 4.10 10.81
N GLY A 393 -1.51 3.60 10.18
CA GLY A 393 -1.62 3.33 8.76
C GLY A 393 -2.57 4.26 7.99
N ARG A 394 -2.96 3.81 6.80
CA ARG A 394 -3.82 4.55 5.84
C ARG A 394 -5.28 4.51 6.24
N GLU A 395 -5.66 3.42 6.87
CA GLU A 395 -6.98 3.06 7.36
C GLU A 395 -7.48 4.07 8.41
N SER A 396 -6.58 4.86 9.00
CA SER A 396 -6.93 6.01 9.85
C SER A 396 -7.84 7.04 9.18
N LEU A 397 -7.92 7.08 7.84
CA LEU A 397 -8.82 7.97 7.10
C LEU A 397 -10.30 7.76 7.47
N SER A 398 -10.74 6.52 7.67
CA SER A 398 -12.12 6.23 8.09
C SER A 398 -12.35 6.42 9.59
N GLY A 399 -11.28 6.65 10.35
CA GLY A 399 -11.23 6.53 11.80
C GLY A 399 -11.22 5.07 12.26
N VAL A 400 -10.98 4.90 13.55
CA VAL A 400 -10.84 3.59 14.19
C VAL A 400 -11.87 3.42 15.31
N ASN A 401 -12.33 2.20 15.52
CA ASN A 401 -13.32 1.89 16.54
C ASN A 401 -12.66 1.55 17.88
N LEU A 402 -12.75 2.48 18.84
CA LEU A 402 -12.18 2.31 20.18
C LEU A 402 -13.25 2.18 21.27
N LYS A 403 -14.51 1.84 20.91
CA LYS A 403 -15.62 1.75 21.87
C LYS A 403 -15.34 0.83 23.06
N LEU A 404 -14.73 -0.34 22.79
CA LEU A 404 -14.44 -1.34 23.82
C LEU A 404 -13.44 -0.86 24.89
N ILE A 405 -12.69 0.19 24.60
CA ILE A 405 -11.73 0.80 25.55
C ILE A 405 -12.16 2.22 25.97
N GLY A 406 -13.44 2.58 25.80
CA GLY A 406 -14.00 3.86 26.24
C GLY A 406 -13.94 5.00 25.23
N GLY A 407 -13.51 4.75 24.00
CA GLY A 407 -13.49 5.72 22.90
C GLY A 407 -14.77 5.75 22.05
N LYS A 408 -14.71 6.43 20.89
CA LYS A 408 -15.79 6.47 19.90
C LYS A 408 -15.59 5.41 18.81
N SER A 409 -16.63 5.11 18.03
CA SER A 409 -16.55 4.22 16.85
C SER A 409 -15.73 4.80 15.71
N LYS A 410 -15.54 6.12 15.70
CA LYS A 410 -14.74 6.86 14.72
C LYS A 410 -13.77 7.78 15.44
N SER A 411 -12.73 7.19 16.01
CA SER A 411 -11.65 7.87 16.73
C SER A 411 -10.44 8.07 15.81
N ALA A 412 -9.50 8.93 16.23
CA ALA A 412 -8.19 9.12 15.60
C ALA A 412 -8.16 9.47 14.11
N VAL A 413 -9.23 10.03 13.53
CA VAL A 413 -9.18 10.52 12.13
C VAL A 413 -8.14 11.65 12.05
N ALA A 414 -7.12 11.52 11.21
CA ALA A 414 -6.09 12.54 11.07
C ALA A 414 -6.64 13.73 10.27
N THR A 415 -7.03 14.79 10.97
CA THR A 415 -7.49 16.04 10.36
C THR A 415 -6.80 17.25 10.97
N LYS A 416 -6.68 18.31 10.17
CA LYS A 416 -6.30 19.66 10.60
C LYS A 416 -7.27 20.66 9.98
N GLY A 417 -7.41 21.83 10.59
CA GLY A 417 -8.12 22.94 9.96
C GLY A 417 -7.42 23.36 8.65
N LYS A 418 -8.18 23.91 7.71
CA LYS A 418 -7.62 24.45 6.46
C LYS A 418 -6.72 25.66 6.69
N ASP A 419 -6.99 26.44 7.74
CA ASP A 419 -6.16 27.55 8.18
C ASP A 419 -4.90 27.00 8.85
N PHE A 420 -3.75 27.32 8.27
CA PHE A 420 -2.43 26.91 8.74
C PHE A 420 -1.56 28.10 9.16
N SER A 421 -2.14 29.28 9.40
CA SER A 421 -1.40 30.50 9.75
C SER A 421 -0.51 30.36 10.99
N LYS A 422 -0.84 29.42 11.88
CA LYS A 422 -0.09 29.12 13.11
C LYS A 422 0.64 27.77 13.07
N SER A 423 0.68 27.12 11.91
CA SER A 423 1.30 25.81 11.72
C SER A 423 2.48 25.89 10.77
N ASN A 424 3.49 25.07 11.02
CA ASN A 424 4.60 24.91 10.09
C ASN A 424 4.21 23.83 9.08
N VAL A 425 4.00 24.24 7.82
CA VAL A 425 3.59 23.33 6.74
C VAL A 425 4.63 23.30 5.65
N ILE A 426 5.19 22.11 5.41
CA ILE A 426 6.27 21.90 4.43
C ILE A 426 5.84 20.82 3.44
N ILE A 427 5.80 21.14 2.16
CA ILE A 427 5.61 20.15 1.09
C ILE A 427 6.91 19.38 0.89
N ILE A 428 6.82 18.05 0.80
CA ILE A 428 7.94 17.17 0.45
C ILE A 428 7.68 16.60 -0.94
N ASN A 429 8.45 17.06 -1.91
CA ASN A 429 8.44 16.53 -3.28
C ASN A 429 9.42 15.37 -3.36
N GLU A 430 8.92 14.15 -3.51
CA GLU A 430 9.72 12.93 -3.62
C GLU A 430 9.78 12.47 -5.08
N SER A 431 10.99 12.14 -5.56
CA SER A 431 11.18 11.43 -6.83
C SER A 431 10.49 10.05 -6.80
N PRO A 432 10.28 9.37 -7.95
CA PRO A 432 9.59 8.07 -7.98
C PRO A 432 10.18 6.99 -7.06
N THR A 433 11.48 7.04 -6.78
CA THR A 433 12.19 6.11 -5.87
C THR A 433 12.34 6.64 -4.45
N GLY A 434 12.01 7.91 -4.21
CA GLY A 434 12.19 8.59 -2.92
C GLY A 434 13.63 8.96 -2.59
N LEU A 435 14.57 8.76 -3.52
CA LEU A 435 15.99 9.06 -3.32
C LEU A 435 16.24 10.57 -3.32
N TYR A 436 15.68 11.28 -4.29
CA TYR A 436 15.73 12.74 -4.35
C TYR A 436 14.49 13.35 -3.71
N LYS A 437 14.71 14.37 -2.86
CA LYS A 437 13.69 15.10 -2.14
C LYS A 437 13.93 16.60 -2.25
N ASN A 438 12.85 17.36 -2.40
CA ASN A 438 12.85 18.82 -2.32
C ASN A 438 11.79 19.27 -1.30
N TYR A 439 12.12 20.29 -0.51
CA TYR A 439 11.27 20.81 0.56
C TYR A 439 10.79 22.22 0.21
N LYS A 440 9.48 22.46 0.29
CA LYS A 440 8.88 23.78 0.07
C LYS A 440 8.05 24.19 1.28
N VAL A 441 8.52 25.22 1.98
CA VAL A 441 7.85 25.84 3.12
C VAL A 441 6.66 26.67 2.62
N LEU A 442 5.50 26.58 3.29
CA LEU A 442 4.26 27.29 2.93
C LEU A 442 3.88 28.42 3.89
N ASN A 443 4.39 28.42 5.11
CA ASN A 443 4.08 29.39 6.15
C ASN A 443 4.87 30.68 6.01
#